data_AF-A0AAW7HKY1-F1
#
_entry.id   AF-A0AAW7HKY1-F1
#
_cell.length_a   1.000
_cell.length_b   1.000
_cell.length_c   1.000
_cell.angle_alpha   90.00
_cell.angle_beta   90.00
_cell.angle_gamma   90.00
#
_symmetry.space_group_name_H-M   'P 1'
#
loop_
_entity.id
_entity.type
_entity.pdbx_description
1 polymer ?
#
loop_
_entity_poly.entity_id
_entity_poly.type
_entity_poly.pdbx_seq_one_letter_code
_entity_poly.pdbx_strand_id
1 'polypeptide(L)'
;MMAGIPKAWLDELNDQFSLITDPDGRAAVLDEMAYAAHRRHEVNSENLVDMLELAEAGRVWALMEHEEAWAIGLFGGYETDHHAGYQVIKGSGKPASCE
;
A
#
# COMPACT_ATOMS: atom_id res chain seq x y z
N MET A 1 -14.63 -18.22 -0.13
CA MET A 1 -13.51 -17.28 -0.35
C MET A 1 -14.03 -15.86 -0.17
N MET A 2 -13.44 -15.10 0.77
CA MET A 2 -13.60 -13.66 1.01
C MET A 2 -15.02 -13.08 1.24
N ALA A 3 -16.05 -13.90 1.46
CA ALA A 3 -17.35 -13.37 1.85
C ALA A 3 -17.26 -12.79 3.28
N GLY A 4 -17.61 -11.51 3.44
CA GLY A 4 -17.64 -10.85 4.75
C GLY A 4 -16.45 -9.94 5.07
N ILE A 5 -15.48 -9.74 4.17
CA ILE A 5 -14.42 -8.76 4.39
C ILE A 5 -14.99 -7.33 4.27
N PRO A 6 -14.69 -6.42 5.22
CA PRO A 6 -15.14 -5.03 5.15
C PRO A 6 -14.64 -4.32 3.89
N LYS A 7 -15.56 -3.67 3.16
CA LYS A 7 -15.24 -2.93 1.93
C LYS A 7 -14.14 -1.87 2.14
N ALA A 8 -14.19 -1.13 3.25
CA ALA A 8 -13.19 -0.11 3.54
C ALA A 8 -11.78 -0.69 3.64
N TRP A 9 -11.64 -1.91 4.18
CA TRP A 9 -10.35 -2.62 4.24
C TRP A 9 -9.88 -3.06 2.86
N LEU A 10 -10.79 -3.51 2.00
CA LEU A 10 -10.46 -3.82 0.61
C LEU A 10 -10.08 -2.57 -0.19
N ASP A 11 -10.76 -1.44 0.02
CA ASP A 11 -10.46 -0.19 -0.66
C ASP A 11 -9.05 0.29 -0.26
N GLU A 12 -8.68 0.13 1.01
CA GLU A 12 -7.33 0.38 1.51
C GLU A 12 -6.28 -0.52 0.85
N LEU A 13 -6.51 -1.84 0.80
CA LEU A 13 -5.59 -2.80 0.18
C LEU A 13 -5.44 -2.54 -1.34
N ASN A 14 -6.51 -2.09 -2.00
CA ASN A 14 -6.52 -1.80 -3.43
C ASN A 14 -5.92 -0.42 -3.77
N ASP A 15 -5.61 0.43 -2.79
CA ASP A 15 -4.81 1.63 -3.02
C ASP A 15 -3.33 1.27 -3.18
N GLN A 16 -3.04 0.64 -4.31
CA GLN A 16 -1.70 0.17 -4.68
C GLN A 16 -0.68 1.32 -4.72
N PHE A 17 -1.11 2.53 -5.07
CA PHE A 17 -0.21 3.68 -5.10
C PHE A 17 0.28 4.01 -3.69
N SER A 18 -0.65 4.15 -2.74
CA SER A 18 -0.30 4.37 -1.33
C SER A 18 0.56 3.22 -0.78
N LEU A 19 0.20 1.98 -1.11
CA LEU A 19 0.92 0.77 -0.66
C LEU A 19 2.37 0.72 -1.18
N ILE A 20 2.62 1.08 -2.44
CA ILE A 20 3.98 1.16 -3.01
C ILE A 20 4.80 2.30 -2.36
N THR A 21 4.16 3.44 -2.07
CA THR A 21 4.89 4.60 -1.52
C THR A 21 5.23 4.50 -0.04
N ASP A 22 4.45 3.76 0.74
CA ASP A 22 4.65 3.54 2.18
C ASP A 22 4.25 2.11 2.57
N PRO A 23 5.01 1.07 2.14
CA PRO A 23 4.61 -0.33 2.32
C PRO A 23 4.40 -0.69 3.79
N ASP A 24 5.35 -0.34 4.66
CA ASP A 24 5.28 -0.67 6.08
C ASP A 24 4.18 0.11 6.80
N GLY A 25 4.01 1.42 6.48
CA GLY A 25 2.97 2.24 7.09
C GLY A 25 1.56 1.81 6.68
N ARG A 26 1.33 1.48 5.41
CA ARG A 26 0.02 0.99 4.94
C ARG A 26 -0.28 -0.43 5.44
N ALA A 27 0.72 -1.31 5.54
CA ALA A 27 0.54 -2.63 6.16
C ALA A 27 0.08 -2.52 7.62
N ALA A 28 0.69 -1.63 8.41
CA ALA A 28 0.26 -1.37 9.78
C ALA A 28 -1.20 -0.84 9.87
N VAL A 29 -1.61 0.01 8.92
CA VAL A 29 -3.01 0.48 8.83
C VAL A 29 -3.96 -0.68 8.53
N LEU A 30 -3.63 -1.55 7.58
CA LEU A 30 -4.42 -2.73 7.22
C LEU A 30 -4.57 -3.70 8.41
N ASP A 31 -3.50 -3.93 9.16
CA ASP A 31 -3.50 -4.75 10.37
C ASP A 31 -4.45 -4.18 11.43
N GLU A 32 -4.33 -2.88 11.72
CA GLU A 32 -5.20 -2.21 12.70
C GLU A 32 -6.67 -2.23 12.29
N MET A 33 -6.96 -2.04 11.00
CA MET A 33 -8.31 -2.16 10.47
C MET A 33 -8.86 -3.59 10.60
N ALA A 34 -8.04 -4.61 10.35
CA ALA A 34 -8.41 -6.01 10.52
C ALA A 34 -8.71 -6.35 11.98
N TYR A 35 -7.82 -5.97 12.90
CA TYR A 35 -8.07 -6.14 14.34
C TYR A 35 -9.30 -5.36 14.81
N ALA A 36 -9.52 -4.14 14.31
CA ALA A 36 -10.69 -3.36 14.66
C ALA A 36 -11.99 -4.00 14.16
N ALA A 37 -12.02 -4.53 12.94
CA ALA A 37 -13.17 -5.28 12.42
C ALA A 37 -13.46 -6.54 13.24
N HIS A 38 -12.42 -7.27 13.63
CA HIS A 38 -12.58 -8.47 14.47
C HIS A 38 -13.09 -8.13 15.87
N ARG A 39 -12.58 -7.05 16.50
CA ARG A 39 -13.07 -6.54 17.80
C ARG A 39 -14.54 -6.10 17.75
N ARG A 40 -15.00 -5.61 16.59
CA ARG A 40 -16.41 -5.27 16.35
C ARG A 40 -17.27 -6.48 15.97
N HIS A 41 -16.69 -7.68 15.90
CA HIS A 41 -17.33 -8.90 15.44
C HIS A 41 -17.89 -8.82 14.01
N GLU A 42 -17.32 -7.95 13.16
CA GLU A 42 -17.66 -7.84 11.75
C GLU A 42 -17.08 -9.02 10.94
N VAL A 43 -15.98 -9.58 11.43
CA VAL A 43 -15.26 -10.72 10.82
C VAL A 43 -14.93 -11.78 11.87
N ASN A 44 -14.97 -13.04 11.46
CA ASN A 44 -14.56 -14.16 12.32
C ASN A 44 -13.01 -14.28 12.36
N SER A 45 -12.51 -15.25 13.12
CA SER A 45 -11.06 -15.47 13.25
C SER A 45 -10.40 -15.95 11.95
N GLU A 46 -11.10 -16.71 11.11
CA GLU A 46 -10.57 -17.16 9.81
C GLU A 46 -10.39 -15.95 8.86
N ASN A 47 -11.40 -15.08 8.78
CA ASN A 47 -11.32 -13.85 8.01
C ASN A 47 -10.25 -12.89 8.55
N LEU A 48 -10.07 -12.80 9.88
CA LEU A 48 -8.98 -12.01 10.45
C LEU A 48 -7.62 -12.52 9.96
N VAL A 49 -7.39 -13.84 9.98
CA VAL A 49 -6.15 -14.45 9.50
C VAL A 49 -5.94 -14.12 8.01
N ASP A 50 -6.96 -14.34 7.17
CA ASP A 50 -6.90 -14.01 5.74
C ASP A 50 -6.52 -12.53 5.52
N MET A 51 -7.11 -11.61 6.29
CA MET A 51 -6.83 -10.18 6.19
C MET A 51 -5.38 -9.85 6.56
N LEU A 52 -4.85 -10.41 7.66
CA LEU A 52 -3.47 -10.17 8.08
C LEU A 52 -2.46 -10.78 7.08
N GLU A 53 -2.74 -11.99 6.57
CA GLU A 53 -1.89 -12.62 5.56
C GLU A 53 -1.84 -11.82 4.25
N LEU A 54 -2.99 -11.27 3.83
CA LEU A 54 -3.06 -10.40 2.65
C LEU A 54 -2.38 -9.05 2.86
N ALA A 55 -2.45 -8.48 4.07
CA ALA A 55 -1.75 -7.25 4.40
C ALA A 55 -0.22 -7.45 4.28
N GLU A 56 0.30 -8.54 4.84
CA GLU A 56 1.73 -8.88 4.72
C GLU A 56 2.12 -9.21 3.27
N ALA A 57 1.30 -9.95 2.53
CA ALA A 57 1.54 -10.22 1.11
C ALA A 57 1.58 -8.92 0.29
N GLY A 58 0.67 -7.98 0.57
CA GLY A 58 0.66 -6.65 -0.04
C GLY A 58 1.93 -5.85 0.27
N ARG A 59 2.40 -5.90 1.52
CA ARG A 59 3.66 -5.26 1.95
C ARG A 59 4.86 -5.81 1.20
N VAL A 60 4.98 -7.14 1.10
CA VAL A 60 6.08 -7.81 0.39
C VAL A 60 6.04 -7.49 -1.11
N TRP A 61 4.85 -7.48 -1.72
CA TRP A 61 4.68 -7.09 -3.12
C TRP A 61 5.11 -5.64 -3.35
N ALA A 62 4.69 -4.70 -2.50
CA ALA A 62 5.01 -3.29 -2.65
C ALA A 62 6.50 -2.99 -2.46
N LEU A 63 7.18 -3.68 -1.54
CA LEU A 63 8.64 -3.61 -1.41
C LEU A 63 9.35 -4.09 -2.68
N MET A 64 8.89 -5.21 -3.25
CA MET A 64 9.43 -5.74 -4.49
C MET A 64 9.21 -4.81 -5.67
N GLU A 65 8.02 -4.19 -5.79
CA GLU A 65 7.72 -3.22 -6.86
C GLU A 65 8.64 -1.98 -6.78
N HIS A 66 8.99 -1.54 -5.57
CA HIS A 66 9.95 -0.45 -5.39
C HIS A 66 11.34 -0.85 -5.91
N GLU A 67 11.82 -2.04 -5.55
CA GLU A 67 13.10 -2.59 -6.02
C GLU A 67 13.12 -2.81 -7.54
N GLU A 68 12.03 -3.33 -8.13
CA GLU A 68 11.91 -3.56 -9.57
C GLU A 68 11.88 -2.25 -10.35
N ALA A 69 11.17 -1.22 -9.88
CA ALA A 69 11.16 0.10 -10.51
C ALA A 69 12.57 0.72 -10.59
N TRP A 70 13.41 0.49 -9.57
CA TRP A 70 14.83 0.84 -9.62
C TRP A 70 15.60 -0.01 -10.63
N ALA A 71 15.42 -1.34 -10.60
CA ALA A 71 16.14 -2.27 -11.47
C ALA A 71 15.87 -2.06 -12.96
N ILE A 72 14.65 -1.68 -13.35
CA ILE A 72 14.28 -1.39 -14.74
C ILE A 72 14.67 0.04 -15.18
N GLY A 73 15.28 0.83 -14.30
CA GLY A 73 15.74 2.18 -14.59
C GLY A 73 14.63 3.21 -14.70
N LEU A 74 13.44 2.95 -14.13
CA LEU A 74 12.32 3.90 -14.14
C LEU A 74 12.68 5.22 -13.48
N PHE A 75 13.49 5.15 -12.42
CA PHE A 75 14.02 6.32 -11.73
C PHE A 75 15.35 6.82 -12.32
N GLY A 76 15.85 6.29 -13.43
CA GLY A 76 17.06 6.77 -14.09
C GLY A 76 18.35 6.46 -13.32
N GLY A 77 19.29 7.42 -13.30
CA GLY A 77 20.64 7.26 -12.70
C GLY A 77 20.78 7.77 -11.27
N TYR A 78 19.69 7.86 -10.52
CA TYR A 78 19.77 8.21 -9.10
C TYR A 78 20.34 7.04 -8.29
N GLU A 79 20.96 7.32 -7.15
CA GLU A 79 21.44 6.27 -6.25
C GLU A 79 20.24 5.60 -5.54
N THR A 80 20.30 4.28 -5.37
CA THR A 80 19.27 3.45 -4.74
C THR A 80 18.90 3.90 -3.33
N ASP A 81 19.82 4.57 -2.62
CA ASP A 81 19.65 5.06 -1.24
C ASP A 81 19.31 6.56 -1.17
N HIS A 82 18.69 7.14 -2.21
CA HIS A 82 18.38 8.57 -2.19
C HIS A 82 17.23 8.90 -1.23
N HIS A 83 17.59 9.21 0.03
CA HIS A 83 16.70 9.49 1.18
C HIS A 83 15.78 10.72 1.07
N ALA A 84 15.64 11.35 -0.09
CA ALA A 84 14.83 12.54 -0.23
C ALA A 84 13.51 12.20 -0.94
N GLY A 85 12.41 12.26 -0.19
CA GLY A 85 11.02 12.05 -0.64
C GLY A 85 10.52 13.07 -1.67
N TYR A 86 11.29 13.32 -2.73
CA TYR A 86 10.91 14.13 -3.87
C TYR A 86 10.33 13.24 -4.97
N GLN A 87 9.22 13.68 -5.52
CA GLN A 87 8.62 13.12 -6.72
C GLN A 87 9.64 13.15 -7.87
N VAL A 88 10.23 12.00 -8.20
CA VAL A 88 11.27 11.86 -9.23
C VAL A 88 10.68 11.98 -10.64
N ILE A 89 9.40 11.64 -10.79
CA ILE A 89 8.67 11.78 -12.05
C ILE A 89 8.05 13.18 -12.11
N LYS A 90 8.58 14.06 -12.97
CA LYS A 90 7.88 15.29 -13.34
C LYS A 90 6.59 14.92 -14.08
N GLY A 91 5.48 14.82 -13.35
CA GLY A 91 4.16 14.72 -13.97
C GLY A 91 3.89 15.94 -14.83
N SER A 92 3.37 15.74 -16.04
CA SER A 92 2.89 16.80 -16.95
C SER A 92 1.53 17.39 -16.53
N GLY A 93 1.18 17.29 -15.25
CA GLY A 93 -0.05 17.85 -14.70
C GLY A 93 -0.04 19.36 -14.88
N LYS A 94 -1.10 19.92 -15.48
CA LYS A 94 -1.30 21.38 -15.52
C LYS A 94 -1.15 21.92 -14.09
N PRO A 95 -0.35 22.97 -13.87
CA PRO A 95 -0.31 23.62 -12.56
C PRO A 95 -1.72 24.10 -12.21
N ALA A 96 -2.11 23.94 -10.95
CA ALA A 96 -3.34 24.50 -10.44
C ALA A 96 -3.30 26.02 -10.68
N SER A 97 -4.17 26.49 -11.58
CA SER A 97 -4.43 27.91 -11.76
C SER A 97 -5.16 28.39 -10.52
N CYS A 98 -4.50 29.16 -9.67
CA CYS A 98 -5.19 30.02 -8.71
C CYS A 98 -5.70 31.23 -9.49
N GLU A 99 -6.97 31.20 -9.87
CA GLU A 99 -7.81 32.39 -10.08
C GLU A 99 -8.87 32.44 -8.98
#